data_AF-A0A2D5W875-F1
#
_entry.id   AF-A0A2D5W875-F1
#
_cell.length_a   1.000
_cell.length_b   1.000
_cell.length_c   1.000
_cell.angle_alpha   90.00
_cell.angle_beta   90.00
_cell.angle_gamma   90.00
#
_symmetry.space_group_name_H-M   'P 1'
#
loop_
_entity.id
_entity.type
_entity.pdbx_description
1 polymer ?
#
loop_
_entity_poly.entity_id
_entity_poly.type
_entity_poly.pdbx_seq_one_letter_code
_entity_poly.pdbx_strand_id
1 'polypeptide(L)'
;MNISVFLAALQAEGAAPLPFVLVGLWILVLAAFTGFEIITKVPPTLHTPLMSGANAISGITLVGALYCVFEQYSMAAHVLGCLAIGMATINVVGGFMVTDRMLAMFSTKKKGGK
;
A
#
# COMPACT_ATOMS: atom_id res chain seq x y z
N MET A 1 -12.78 -12.36 -7.24
CA MET A 1 -12.96 -11.53 -8.45
C MET A 1 -11.58 -11.23 -9.02
N ASN A 2 -11.26 -11.85 -10.16
CA ASN A 2 -9.93 -11.85 -10.77
C ASN A 2 -9.79 -10.56 -11.60
N ILE A 3 -8.58 -10.00 -11.73
CA ILE A 3 -8.36 -8.73 -12.45
C ILE A 3 -8.91 -8.77 -13.89
N SER A 4 -8.89 -9.94 -14.53
CA SER A 4 -9.45 -10.22 -15.85
C SER A 4 -10.98 -10.16 -15.90
N VAL A 5 -11.68 -10.50 -14.82
CA VAL A 5 -13.14 -10.39 -14.72
C VAL A 5 -13.57 -8.94 -14.51
N PHE A 6 -12.77 -8.16 -13.77
CA PHE A 6 -12.99 -6.71 -13.61
C PHE A 6 -12.74 -5.95 -14.92
N LEU A 7 -11.68 -6.30 -15.65
CA LEU A 7 -11.40 -5.76 -16.99
C LEU A 7 -12.49 -6.13 -18.01
N ALA A 8 -12.97 -7.38 -17.99
CA ALA A 8 -14.06 -7.83 -18.85
C ALA A 8 -15.38 -7.10 -18.55
N ALA A 9 -15.69 -6.83 -17.27
CA ALA A 9 -16.86 -6.04 -16.89
C ALA A 9 -16.75 -4.58 -17.36
N LEU A 10 -15.54 -4.02 -17.38
CA LEU A 10 -15.26 -2.66 -17.87
C LEU A 10 -15.37 -2.54 -19.39
N GLN A 11 -15.20 -3.65 -20.13
CA GLN A 11 -15.35 -3.72 -21.59
C GLN A 11 -16.78 -4.07 -22.03
N ALA A 12 -17.64 -4.56 -21.13
CA ALA A 12 -18.99 -5.03 -21.45
C ALA A 12 -20.05 -3.90 -21.55
N GLU A 13 -19.78 -2.75 -20.94
CA GLU A 13 -20.56 -1.52 -21.11
C GLU A 13 -20.19 -0.91 -22.47
N GLY A 14 -21.11 -0.88 -23.45
CA GLY A 14 -20.86 -0.43 -24.83
C GLY A 14 -20.43 1.04 -25.04
N ALA A 15 -19.95 1.72 -23.99
CA ALA A 15 -19.21 2.96 -24.07
C ALA A 15 -17.75 2.65 -24.41
N ALA A 16 -17.11 3.45 -25.26
CA ALA A 16 -15.68 3.29 -25.54
C ALA A 16 -14.92 3.28 -24.20
N PRO A 17 -14.18 2.19 -23.86
CA PRO A 17 -13.54 2.08 -22.55
C PRO A 17 -12.62 3.29 -22.38
N LEU A 18 -12.79 4.02 -21.28
CA LEU A 18 -11.94 5.16 -20.97
C LEU A 18 -10.48 4.69 -21.05
N PRO A 19 -9.58 5.45 -21.69
CA PRO A 19 -8.18 5.07 -21.78
C PRO A 19 -7.63 4.70 -20.40
N PHE A 20 -6.85 3.62 -20.28
CA PHE A 20 -6.31 3.15 -19.00
C PHE A 20 -5.62 4.27 -18.21
N VAL A 21 -4.89 5.14 -18.90
CA VAL A 21 -4.24 6.32 -18.32
C VAL A 21 -5.26 7.29 -17.70
N LEU A 22 -6.40 7.51 -18.37
CA LEU A 22 -7.46 8.37 -17.85
C LEU A 22 -8.09 7.75 -16.59
N VAL A 23 -8.37 6.44 -16.59
CA VAL A 23 -8.85 5.73 -15.39
C VAL A 23 -7.84 5.82 -14.25
N GLY A 24 -6.55 5.62 -14.53
CA GLY A 24 -5.47 5.75 -13.55
C GLY A 24 -5.36 7.17 -12.97
N LEU A 25 -5.49 8.20 -13.80
CA LEU A 25 -5.53 9.59 -13.35
C LEU A 25 -6.75 9.90 -12.49
N TRP A 26 -7.92 9.38 -12.86
CA TRP A 26 -9.14 9.51 -12.06
C TRP A 26 -8.96 8.88 -10.67
N ILE A 27 -8.41 7.66 -10.61
CA ILE A 27 -8.11 6.98 -9.33
C ILE A 27 -7.09 7.78 -8.53
N LEU A 28 -6.01 8.25 -9.15
CA LEU A 28 -4.97 9.04 -8.49
C LEU A 28 -5.54 10.29 -7.83
N VAL A 29 -6.33 11.06 -8.56
CA VAL A 29 -6.93 12.31 -8.08
C VAL A 29 -7.88 12.02 -6.92
N LEU A 30 -8.82 11.08 -7.09
CA LEU A 30 -9.79 10.75 -6.05
C LEU A 30 -9.12 10.15 -4.81
N ALA A 31 -8.09 9.32 -4.97
CA ALA A 31 -7.32 8.76 -3.87
C ALA A 31 -6.53 9.84 -3.12
N ALA A 32 -5.95 10.82 -3.82
CA ALA A 32 -5.24 11.95 -3.21
C ALA A 32 -6.19 12.84 -2.37
N PHE A 33 -7.36 13.19 -2.90
CA PHE A 33 -8.40 13.91 -2.15
C PHE A 33 -8.85 13.12 -0.92
N THR A 34 -9.09 11.82 -1.08
CA THR A 34 -9.48 10.93 0.02
C THR A 34 -8.40 10.88 1.10
N GLY A 35 -7.13 10.76 0.70
CA GLY A 35 -5.99 10.76 1.63
C GLY A 35 -5.89 12.08 2.41
N PHE A 36 -6.05 13.21 1.74
CA PHE A 36 -6.08 14.53 2.38
C PHE A 36 -7.21 14.64 3.42
N GLU A 37 -8.43 14.26 3.03
CA GLU A 37 -9.63 14.36 3.88
C GLU A 37 -9.60 13.44 5.10
N ILE A 38 -8.91 12.30 4.99
CA ILE A 38 -8.69 11.37 6.11
C ILE A 38 -7.63 11.92 7.07
N ILE A 39 -6.47 12.35 6.55
CA ILE A 39 -5.34 12.79 7.38
C ILE A 39 -5.68 14.04 8.20
N THR A 40 -6.46 14.97 7.63
CA THR A 40 -6.88 16.20 8.33
C THR A 40 -7.77 15.95 9.55
N LYS A 41 -8.40 14.77 9.66
CA LYS A 41 -9.26 14.38 10.79
C LYS A 41 -8.56 13.56 11.87
N VAL A 42 -7.27 13.27 11.71
CA VAL A 42 -6.52 12.49 12.70
C VAL A 42 -6.14 13.41 13.88
N PRO A 43 -6.38 13.00 15.14
CA PRO A 43 -6.00 13.81 16.30
C PRO A 43 -4.47 13.95 16.41
N PRO A 44 -3.95 15.06 16.99
CA PRO A 44 -2.51 15.32 17.01
C PRO A 44 -1.67 14.26 17.72
N THR A 45 -2.26 13.55 18.68
CA THR A 45 -1.62 12.45 19.42
C THR A 45 -1.24 11.27 18.51
N LEU A 46 -1.89 11.13 17.35
CA LEU A 46 -1.67 10.03 16.43
C LEU A 46 -0.78 10.39 15.23
N HIS A 47 -0.26 11.62 15.10
CA HIS A 47 0.58 11.97 13.94
C HIS A 47 1.84 11.10 13.82
N THR A 48 2.51 10.78 14.92
CA THR A 48 3.72 9.94 14.90
C THR A 48 3.40 8.46 14.57
N PRO A 49 2.40 7.82 15.20
CA PRO A 49 1.90 6.52 14.74
C PRO A 49 1.43 6.52 13.28
N LEU A 50 0.76 7.59 12.83
CA LEU A 50 0.29 7.74 11.45
C LEU A 50 1.45 7.83 10.47
N MET A 51 2.50 8.58 10.81
CA MET A 51 3.72 8.68 10.00
C MET A 51 4.39 7.32 9.84
N SER A 52 4.49 6.55 10.94
CA SER A 52 5.00 5.18 10.91
C SER A 52 4.11 4.25 10.08
N GLY A 53 2.78 4.35 10.24
CA GLY A 53 1.81 3.55 9.49
C GLY A 53 1.84 3.83 7.99
N ALA A 54 1.94 5.09 7.58
CA ALA A 54 2.08 5.48 6.18
C ALA A 54 3.38 4.92 5.57
N ASN A 55 4.49 4.89 6.33
CA ASN A 55 5.71 4.23 5.91
C ASN A 55 5.49 2.72 5.70
N ALA A 56 4.78 2.02 6.59
CA ALA A 56 4.46 0.60 6.44
C ALA A 56 3.62 0.30 5.18
N ILE A 57 2.64 1.17 4.89
CA ILE A 57 1.77 1.06 3.70
C ILE A 57 2.55 1.28 2.40
N SER A 58 3.60 2.12 2.41
CA SER A 58 4.49 2.31 1.25
C SER A 58 5.19 1.01 0.81
N GLY A 59 5.24 0.01 1.68
CA GLY A 59 5.69 -1.34 1.38
C GLY A 59 4.85 -2.08 0.32
N ILE A 60 3.75 -1.50 -0.19
CA ILE A 60 3.02 -1.98 -1.38
C ILE A 60 3.94 -2.14 -2.61
N THR A 61 5.10 -1.48 -2.62
CA THR A 61 6.20 -1.72 -3.57
C THR A 61 6.57 -3.20 -3.72
N LEU A 62 6.30 -4.04 -2.71
CA LEU A 62 6.45 -5.50 -2.77
C LEU A 62 5.68 -6.13 -3.95
N VAL A 63 4.48 -5.63 -4.27
CA VAL A 63 3.67 -6.15 -5.38
C VAL A 63 4.38 -5.88 -6.71
N GLY A 64 4.96 -4.69 -6.88
CA GLY A 64 5.74 -4.36 -8.07
C GLY A 64 7.03 -5.18 -8.16
N ALA A 65 7.72 -5.37 -7.03
CA ALA A 65 8.94 -6.18 -6.98
C ALA A 65 8.68 -7.65 -7.34
N LEU A 66 7.58 -8.23 -6.85
CA LEU A 66 7.14 -9.58 -7.22
C LEU A 66 6.83 -9.67 -8.72
N TYR A 67 6.07 -8.71 -9.26
CA TYR A 67 5.77 -8.67 -10.69
C TYR A 67 7.05 -8.67 -11.55
N CYS A 68 8.04 -7.84 -11.21
CA CYS A 68 9.29 -7.75 -11.96
C CYS A 68 10.12 -9.05 -11.96
N VAL A 69 10.01 -9.90 -10.94
CA VAL A 69 10.77 -11.17 -10.87
C VAL A 69 10.15 -12.27 -11.74
N PHE A 70 8.83 -12.20 -11.99
CA PHE A 70 8.12 -13.17 -12.83
C PHE A 70 8.22 -12.88 -14.34
N GLU A 71 8.65 -11.68 -14.70
CA GLU A 71 8.86 -11.27 -16.08
C GLU A 71 10.19 -11.79 -16.64
N GLN A 72 10.26 -11.95 -17.96
CA GLN A 72 11.48 -12.41 -18.63
C GLN A 72 12.46 -11.24 -18.83
N TYR A 73 13.27 -10.97 -17.81
CA TYR A 73 14.32 -9.96 -17.87
C TYR A 73 15.73 -10.57 -17.84
N SER A 74 16.75 -9.70 -17.92
CA SER A 74 18.15 -10.11 -17.81
C SER A 74 18.46 -10.65 -16.40
N MET A 75 19.52 -11.46 -16.28
CA MET A 75 19.97 -11.98 -14.98
C MET A 75 20.20 -10.86 -13.95
N ALA A 76 20.74 -9.72 -14.39
CA ALA A 76 20.93 -8.55 -13.53
C ALA A 76 19.60 -8.00 -12.98
N ALA A 77 18.55 -7.97 -13.80
CA ALA A 77 17.23 -7.52 -13.37
C ALA A 77 16.60 -8.47 -12.35
N HIS A 78 16.79 -9.79 -12.48
CA HIS A 78 16.32 -10.76 -11.48
C HIS A 78 17.04 -10.59 -10.13
N VAL A 79 18.35 -10.33 -10.13
CA VAL A 79 19.10 -10.04 -8.90
C VAL A 79 18.58 -8.78 -8.21
N LEU A 80 18.34 -7.71 -8.99
CA LEU A 80 17.74 -6.48 -8.46
C LEU A 80 16.31 -6.71 -7.96
N GLY A 81 15.52 -7.53 -8.64
CA GLY A 81 14.16 -7.91 -8.22
C GLY A 81 14.16 -8.67 -6.89
N CYS A 82 15.07 -9.64 -6.71
CA CYS A 82 15.25 -10.33 -5.43
C CYS A 82 15.64 -9.36 -4.30
N LEU A 83 16.56 -8.42 -4.56
CA LEU A 83 16.92 -7.39 -3.57
C LEU A 83 15.73 -6.48 -3.26
N ALA A 84 14.96 -6.07 -4.27
CA ALA A 84 13.78 -5.25 -4.12
C ALA A 84 12.70 -5.94 -3.26
N ILE A 85 12.47 -7.25 -3.45
CA ILE A 85 11.57 -8.04 -2.60
C ILE A 85 12.06 -8.02 -1.14
N GLY A 86 13.35 -8.24 -0.90
CA GLY A 86 13.94 -8.19 0.44
C GLY A 86 13.73 -6.83 1.11
N MET A 87 14.05 -5.75 0.41
CA MET A 87 13.89 -4.38 0.92
C MET A 87 12.42 -4.01 1.17
N ALA A 88 11.52 -4.37 0.24
CA ALA A 88 10.09 -4.13 0.39
C ALA A 88 9.50 -4.92 1.58
N THR A 89 9.97 -6.16 1.77
CA THR A 89 9.57 -6.99 2.93
C THR A 89 10.02 -6.35 4.24
N ILE A 90 11.27 -5.86 4.31
CA ILE A 90 11.77 -5.13 5.49
C ILE A 90 10.92 -3.88 5.78
N ASN A 91 10.54 -3.13 4.74
CA ASN A 91 9.68 -1.95 4.88
C ASN A 91 8.30 -2.31 5.47
N VAL A 92 7.62 -3.31 4.88
CA VAL A 92 6.30 -3.77 5.37
C VAL A 92 6.39 -4.27 6.81
N VAL A 93 7.26 -5.25 7.07
CA VAL A 93 7.35 -5.91 8.38
C VAL A 93 7.83 -4.94 9.46
N GLY A 94 8.90 -4.20 9.17
CA GLY A 94 9.46 -3.23 10.10
C GLY A 94 8.47 -2.09 10.38
N GLY A 95 7.82 -1.57 9.34
CA GLY A 95 6.83 -0.50 9.46
C GLY A 95 5.64 -0.92 10.33
N PHE A 96 5.05 -2.10 10.10
CA PHE A 96 3.93 -2.57 10.91
C PHE A 96 4.34 -2.90 12.35
N MET A 97 5.53 -3.50 12.57
CA MET A 97 6.03 -3.77 13.92
C MET A 97 6.24 -2.50 14.75
N VAL A 98 6.78 -1.43 14.13
CA VAL A 98 6.98 -0.16 14.83
C VAL A 98 5.64 0.53 15.10
N THR A 99 4.74 0.52 14.11
CA THR A 99 3.40 1.12 14.25
C THR A 99 2.59 0.43 15.34
N ASP A 100 2.64 -0.91 15.43
CA ASP A 100 1.98 -1.67 16.48
C ASP A 100 2.50 -1.29 17.88
N ARG A 101 3.83 -1.21 18.05
CA ARG A 101 4.43 -0.75 19.32
C ARG A 101 4.00 0.67 19.68
N MET A 102 3.87 1.55 18.69
CA MET A 102 3.39 2.92 18.92
C MET A 102 1.92 2.95 19.35
N LEU A 103 1.06 2.17 18.69
CA LEU A 103 -0.37 2.10 19.00
C LEU A 103 -0.64 1.40 20.34
N ALA A 104 0.19 0.43 20.73
CA ALA A 104 0.11 -0.24 22.01
C ALA A 104 0.23 0.72 23.21
N MET A 105 0.88 1.89 23.04
CA MET A 105 1.00 2.92 24.08
C MET A 105 -0.33 3.65 24.36
N PHE A 106 -1.29 3.61 23.43
CA PHE A 106 -2.64 4.15 23.62
C PHE A 106 -3.61 3.13 24.22
N SER A 107 -3.22 1.85 24.23
CA SER A 107 -3.99 0.82 24.91
C SER A 107 -3.80 0.98 26.41
N THR A 108 -4.89 1.25 27.13
CA THR A 108 -4.86 1.27 28.60
C THR A 108 -4.51 -0.15 29.05
N LYS A 109 -3.28 -0.36 29.55
CA LYS A 109 -2.91 -1.61 30.20
C LYS A 109 -3.98 -1.88 31.27
N LYS A 110 -4.84 -2.88 31.06
CA LYS A 110 -5.72 -3.38 32.12
C LYS A 110 -4.77 -3.82 33.23
N LYS A 111 -4.69 -3.01 34.28
CA LYS A 111 -3.95 -3.32 35.51
C LYS A 111 -4.72 -4.48 36.16
N GLY A 112 -4.44 -5.68 35.69
CA GLY A 112 -4.88 -6.92 36.32
C GLY A 112 -4.15 -6.98 37.65
N GLY A 113 -4.84 -6.58 38.72
CA GLY A 113 -4.36 -6.79 40.07
C GLY A 113 -4.13 -8.28 40.29
N LYS A 114 -2.88 -8.62 40.60
CA LYS A 114 -2.44 -9.34 41.79
C LYS A 114 -0.99 -8.93 42.05
#